data_AF-A0AAN9K3I5-F1
#
_entry.id   AF-A0AAN9K3I5-F1
#
_cell.length_a   1.000
_cell.length_b   1.000
_cell.length_c   1.000
_cell.angle_alpha   90.00
_cell.angle_beta   90.00
_cell.angle_gamma   90.00
#
_symmetry.space_group_name_H-M   'P 1'
#
loop_
_entity.id
_entity.type
_entity.pdbx_description
1 polymer ?
#
loop_
_entity_poly.entity_id
_entity_poly.type
_entity_poly.pdbx_seq_one_letter_code
_entity_poly.pdbx_strand_id
1 'polypeptide(L)'
;MLRSCDVEELNKYKSNGSDQSGDKSKLKIAIVGFGNFGQFLAKTIVRHGHQVLAYSRSDYSHVAQELGVSYFNDADDLCEQHPEVILLCTSILSTEKVLKSLPVQRLKRSTLFVDVLSVKEFPRKLFLQHLPSYFDVLCTHPMFGPESGKNGWKGLPFVYDKVRVGRDESRTSRCDQFLDIFASEGCQMVEMSCAEHDWHAAGSQFITHTTGRFLEKLELEATPIDTKGYETLLSFGGEYCWR
;
A
#
# COMPACT_ATOMS: atom_id res chain seq x y z
N MET A 1 21.55 -68.21 -15.94
CA MET A 1 22.66 -67.90 -16.87
C MET A 1 22.09 -67.29 -18.15
N LEU A 2 21.87 -65.97 -18.13
CA LEU A 2 21.44 -65.08 -19.22
C LEU A 2 21.93 -63.69 -18.77
N ARG A 3 23.12 -63.25 -19.20
CA ARG A 3 23.42 -62.34 -20.33
C ARG A 3 22.81 -60.93 -20.20
N SER A 4 23.65 -60.02 -19.66
CA SER A 4 23.96 -58.68 -20.17
C SER A 4 22.94 -58.03 -21.11
N CYS A 5 21.97 -57.29 -20.55
CA CYS A 5 21.24 -56.20 -21.20
C CYS A 5 20.34 -55.52 -20.15
N ASP A 6 20.89 -54.81 -19.15
CA ASP A 6 20.07 -54.03 -18.19
C ASP A 6 20.86 -52.88 -17.51
N VAL A 7 21.82 -52.26 -18.20
CA VAL A 7 22.61 -51.14 -17.62
C VAL A 7 22.65 -49.88 -18.49
N GLU A 8 21.88 -49.77 -19.57
CA GLU A 8 21.94 -48.60 -20.48
C GLU A 8 20.65 -47.77 -20.65
N GLU A 9 19.56 -48.03 -19.92
CA GLU A 9 18.28 -47.33 -20.18
C GLU A 9 17.64 -46.56 -19.02
N LEU A 10 18.42 -45.90 -18.15
CA LEU A 10 17.85 -44.98 -17.14
C LEU A 10 18.53 -43.60 -17.02
N ASN A 11 19.44 -43.26 -17.93
CA ASN A 11 20.14 -41.96 -17.95
C ASN A 11 19.62 -40.99 -19.02
N LYS A 12 18.29 -40.92 -19.23
CA LYS A 12 17.68 -40.00 -20.20
C LYS A 12 16.48 -39.23 -19.66
N TYR A 13 16.62 -38.64 -18.47
CA TYR A 13 15.75 -37.54 -18.01
C TYR A 13 16.58 -36.44 -17.34
N LYS A 14 17.40 -35.78 -18.17
CA LYS A 14 17.83 -34.40 -17.94
C LYS A 14 17.38 -33.59 -19.15
N SER A 15 16.23 -32.95 -19.03
CA SER A 15 15.94 -31.69 -19.71
C SER A 15 14.63 -31.09 -19.19
N ASN A 16 14.70 -29.79 -18.93
CA ASN A 16 13.60 -28.85 -18.76
C ASN A 16 12.93 -28.79 -17.38
N GLY A 17 13.72 -28.45 -16.37
CA GLY A 17 13.23 -27.56 -15.33
C GLY A 17 12.95 -26.20 -15.97
N SER A 18 11.73 -26.01 -16.42
CA SER A 18 11.21 -24.70 -16.78
C SER A 18 11.00 -23.93 -15.48
N ASP A 19 11.81 -22.89 -15.27
CA ASP A 19 11.47 -21.80 -14.37
C ASP A 19 10.19 -21.14 -14.92
N GLN A 20 9.04 -21.72 -14.58
CA GLN A 20 7.77 -21.02 -14.66
C GLN A 20 7.64 -20.14 -13.43
N SER A 21 8.46 -19.09 -13.36
CA SER A 21 8.06 -17.89 -12.64
C SER A 21 6.92 -17.28 -13.45
N GLY A 22 5.68 -17.56 -13.05
CA GLY A 22 4.49 -17.05 -13.73
C GLY A 22 4.62 -15.56 -13.96
N ASP A 23 4.29 -15.12 -15.17
CA ASP A 23 4.21 -13.71 -15.54
C ASP A 23 3.15 -13.06 -14.63
N LYS A 24 3.58 -12.54 -13.47
CA LYS A 24 2.74 -11.78 -12.56
C LYS A 24 2.34 -10.51 -13.31
N SER A 25 1.13 -10.51 -13.88
CA SER A 25 0.66 -9.40 -14.71
C SER A 25 0.79 -8.07 -13.96
N LYS A 26 1.50 -7.12 -14.58
CA LYS A 26 1.74 -5.80 -13.99
C LYS A 26 0.47 -4.97 -14.00
N LEU A 27 0.03 -4.56 -12.81
CA LEU A 27 -1.10 -3.64 -12.65
C LEU A 27 -0.79 -2.22 -13.13
N LYS A 28 -1.84 -1.54 -13.63
CA LYS A 28 -1.88 -0.08 -13.76
C LYS A 28 -2.55 0.55 -12.53
N ILE A 29 -1.77 1.28 -11.72
CA ILE A 29 -2.17 1.83 -10.42
C ILE A 29 -2.13 3.36 -10.49
N ALA A 30 -3.25 4.01 -10.19
CA ALA A 30 -3.32 5.46 -10.06
C ALA A 30 -3.31 5.87 -8.58
N ILE A 31 -2.33 6.68 -8.20
CA ILE A 31 -2.21 7.26 -6.87
C ILE A 31 -2.87 8.63 -6.85
N VAL A 32 -3.90 8.77 -6.03
CA VAL A 32 -4.63 10.04 -5.83
C VAL A 32 -4.23 10.61 -4.48
N GLY A 33 -3.52 11.73 -4.49
CA GLY A 33 -2.83 12.29 -3.33
C GLY A 33 -1.34 11.92 -3.35
N PHE A 34 -0.56 12.64 -4.15
CA PHE A 34 0.86 12.36 -4.37
C PHE A 34 1.80 13.13 -3.43
N GLY A 35 1.45 13.19 -2.13
CA GLY A 35 2.32 13.74 -1.09
C GLY A 35 3.35 12.71 -0.59
N ASN A 36 4.00 12.99 0.56
CA ASN A 36 5.07 12.16 1.14
C ASN A 36 4.75 10.65 1.13
N PHE A 37 3.59 10.27 1.65
CA PHE A 37 3.21 8.86 1.73
C PHE A 37 2.89 8.23 0.37
N GLY A 38 2.22 8.98 -0.52
CA GLY A 38 1.94 8.53 -1.89
C GLY A 38 3.23 8.30 -2.69
N GLN A 39 4.19 9.22 -2.58
CA GLN A 39 5.53 9.11 -3.19
C GLN A 39 6.32 7.92 -2.62
N PHE A 40 6.27 7.73 -1.30
CA PHE A 40 6.90 6.60 -0.62
C PHE A 40 6.39 5.25 -1.15
N LEU A 41 5.07 5.09 -1.31
CA LEU A 41 4.51 3.88 -1.90
C LEU A 41 4.85 3.75 -3.39
N ALA A 42 4.77 4.86 -4.14
CA ALA A 42 5.04 4.87 -5.58
C ALA A 42 6.42 4.31 -5.92
N LYS A 43 7.45 4.68 -5.15
CA LYS A 43 8.82 4.20 -5.34
C LYS A 43 8.89 2.68 -5.35
N THR A 44 8.23 2.02 -4.40
CA THR A 44 8.21 0.56 -4.31
C THR A 44 7.35 -0.06 -5.40
N ILE A 45 6.17 0.52 -5.67
CA ILE A 45 5.25 0.03 -6.70
C ILE A 45 5.91 0.04 -8.09
N VAL A 46 6.62 1.12 -8.44
CA VAL A 46 7.40 1.23 -9.69
C VAL A 46 8.54 0.21 -9.72
N ARG A 47 9.24 -0.01 -8.59
CA ARG A 47 10.32 -1.02 -8.51
C ARG A 47 9.81 -2.45 -8.77
N HIS A 48 8.56 -2.74 -8.39
CA HIS A 48 7.89 -4.01 -8.73
C HIS A 48 7.45 -4.10 -10.21
N GLY A 49 7.68 -3.06 -11.01
CA GLY A 49 7.40 -3.01 -12.44
C GLY A 49 5.94 -2.69 -12.78
N HIS A 50 5.16 -2.20 -11.82
CA HIS A 50 3.79 -1.73 -12.09
C HIS A 50 3.82 -0.39 -12.80
N GLN A 51 2.80 -0.15 -13.63
CA GLN A 51 2.60 1.17 -14.23
C GLN A 51 1.94 2.08 -13.18
N VAL A 52 2.61 3.17 -12.81
CA VAL A 52 2.09 4.12 -11.81
C VAL A 52 1.70 5.43 -12.49
N LEU A 53 0.47 5.85 -12.23
CA LEU A 53 -0.05 7.16 -12.57
C LEU A 53 -0.26 7.95 -11.28
N ALA A 54 -0.16 9.28 -11.33
CA ALA A 54 -0.40 10.11 -10.16
C ALA A 54 -1.20 11.36 -10.47
N TYR A 55 -2.04 11.76 -9.52
CA TYR A 55 -2.72 13.04 -9.48
C TYR A 55 -2.72 13.57 -8.05
N SER A 56 -2.56 14.88 -7.89
CA SER A 56 -2.65 15.56 -6.61
C SER A 56 -3.10 17.00 -6.80
N ARG A 57 -3.60 17.61 -5.73
CA ARG A 57 -3.98 19.04 -5.72
C ARG A 57 -2.79 19.96 -6.00
N SER A 58 -1.64 19.63 -5.41
CA SER A 58 -0.39 20.36 -5.62
C SER A 58 0.39 19.73 -6.75
N ASP A 59 1.17 20.51 -7.50
CA ASP A 59 2.01 19.97 -8.58
C ASP A 59 3.21 19.20 -8.01
N TYR A 60 3.33 17.95 -8.44
CA TYR A 60 4.46 17.06 -8.13
C TYR A 60 5.05 16.43 -9.40
N SER A 61 4.82 17.02 -10.57
CA SER A 61 5.26 16.52 -11.87
C SER A 61 6.77 16.19 -11.90
N HIS A 62 7.62 17.05 -11.33
CA HIS A 62 9.05 16.81 -11.25
C HIS A 62 9.40 15.56 -10.44
N VAL A 63 8.87 15.44 -9.22
CA VAL A 63 9.14 14.28 -8.33
C VAL A 63 8.55 12.99 -8.93
N ALA A 64 7.38 13.09 -9.56
CA ALA A 64 6.77 11.97 -10.25
C ALA A 64 7.67 11.48 -11.41
N GLN A 65 8.22 12.40 -12.21
CA GLN A 65 9.16 12.06 -13.28
C GLN A 65 10.41 11.35 -12.76
N GLU A 66 11.01 11.83 -11.66
CA GLU A 66 12.17 11.19 -11.03
C GLU A 66 11.87 9.77 -10.53
N LEU A 67 10.63 9.53 -10.08
CA LEU A 67 10.16 8.23 -9.61
C LEU A 67 9.66 7.31 -10.75
N GLY A 68 9.68 7.75 -12.01
CA GLY A 68 9.14 6.97 -13.14
C GLY A 68 7.61 6.88 -13.16
N VAL A 69 6.93 7.87 -12.58
CA VAL A 69 5.47 7.96 -12.47
C VAL A 69 4.92 8.94 -13.51
N SER A 70 3.85 8.55 -14.21
CA SER A 70 3.15 9.47 -15.12
C SER A 70 2.22 10.39 -14.33
N TYR A 71 2.54 11.69 -14.30
CA TYR A 71 1.76 12.68 -13.55
C TYR A 71 0.68 13.34 -14.41
N PHE A 72 -0.50 13.52 -13.84
CA PHE A 72 -1.64 14.19 -14.45
C PHE A 72 -2.04 15.39 -13.58
N ASN A 73 -2.29 16.52 -14.24
CA ASN A 73 -2.75 17.74 -13.57
C ASN A 73 -4.27 17.77 -13.37
N ASP A 74 -4.97 16.83 -13.98
CA ASP A 74 -6.43 16.75 -13.98
C ASP A 74 -6.90 15.31 -13.70
N ALA A 75 -7.99 15.20 -12.94
CA ALA A 75 -8.53 13.91 -12.51
C ALA A 75 -9.30 13.18 -13.63
N ASP A 76 -9.88 13.91 -14.58
CA ASP A 76 -10.53 13.34 -15.75
C ASP A 76 -9.50 12.65 -16.65
N ASP A 77 -8.39 13.33 -16.97
CA ASP A 77 -7.31 12.76 -17.77
C ASP A 77 -6.69 11.51 -17.12
N LEU A 78 -6.52 11.53 -15.79
CA LEU A 78 -6.07 10.37 -15.03
C LEU A 78 -7.05 9.19 -15.18
N CYS A 79 -8.36 9.44 -15.03
CA CYS A 79 -9.37 8.40 -15.09
C CYS A 79 -9.57 7.85 -16.50
N GLU A 80 -9.33 8.66 -17.55
CA GLU A 80 -9.30 8.20 -18.95
C GLU A 80 -8.18 7.19 -19.24
N GLN A 81 -7.13 7.15 -18.42
CA GLN A 81 -6.11 6.11 -18.54
C GLN A 81 -6.59 4.72 -18.08
N HIS A 82 -7.82 4.63 -17.56
CA HIS A 82 -8.48 3.41 -17.08
C HIS A 82 -7.58 2.59 -16.15
N PRO A 83 -7.11 3.17 -15.03
CA PRO A 83 -6.36 2.42 -14.02
C PRO A 83 -7.19 1.26 -13.47
N GLU A 84 -6.49 0.17 -13.18
CA GLU A 84 -7.07 -1.01 -12.56
C GLU A 84 -7.28 -0.80 -11.07
N VAL A 85 -6.38 -0.03 -10.44
CA VAL A 85 -6.43 0.32 -9.02
C VAL A 85 -6.39 1.85 -8.87
N ILE A 86 -7.33 2.39 -8.09
CA ILE A 86 -7.26 3.76 -7.55
C ILE A 86 -6.80 3.65 -6.10
N LEU A 87 -5.59 4.15 -5.80
CA LEU A 87 -5.02 4.20 -4.47
C LEU A 87 -5.16 5.61 -3.89
N LEU A 88 -6.06 5.78 -2.91
CA LEU A 88 -6.25 7.05 -2.21
C LEU A 88 -5.20 7.24 -1.11
N CYS A 89 -4.22 8.10 -1.38
CA CYS A 89 -3.13 8.50 -0.48
C CYS A 89 -3.32 9.95 0.03
N THR A 90 -4.57 10.35 0.27
CA THR A 90 -4.92 11.70 0.76
C THR A 90 -4.97 11.75 2.28
N SER A 91 -5.07 12.96 2.86
CA SER A 91 -5.33 13.09 4.30
C SER A 91 -6.77 12.68 4.64
N ILE A 92 -6.99 12.15 5.86
CA ILE A 92 -8.32 11.76 6.38
C ILE A 92 -9.37 12.87 6.14
N LEU A 93 -9.01 14.12 6.42
CA LEU A 93 -9.91 15.28 6.30
C LEU A 93 -10.28 15.63 4.85
N SER A 94 -9.43 15.27 3.89
CA SER A 94 -9.63 15.57 2.47
C SER A 94 -10.23 14.41 1.68
N THR A 95 -10.15 13.17 2.19
CA THR A 95 -10.50 11.96 1.43
C THR A 95 -11.91 12.00 0.87
N GLU A 96 -12.91 12.38 1.67
CA GLU A 96 -14.30 12.44 1.21
C GLU A 96 -14.49 13.41 0.05
N LYS A 97 -13.93 14.63 0.17
CA LYS A 97 -14.00 15.65 -0.87
C LYS A 97 -13.34 15.16 -2.16
N VAL A 98 -12.17 14.54 -2.05
CA VAL A 98 -11.42 14.02 -3.20
C VAL A 98 -12.16 12.85 -3.86
N LEU A 99 -12.67 11.90 -3.07
CA LEU A 99 -13.45 10.78 -3.59
C LEU A 99 -14.66 11.26 -4.39
N LYS A 100 -15.38 12.27 -3.89
CA LYS A 100 -16.55 12.86 -4.55
C LYS A 100 -16.21 13.65 -5.82
N SER A 101 -15.00 14.17 -5.94
CA SER A 101 -14.57 14.91 -7.13
C SER A 101 -14.02 14.01 -8.23
N LEU A 102 -13.72 12.73 -7.96
CA LEU A 102 -13.20 11.83 -8.99
C LEU A 102 -14.30 11.51 -10.02
N PRO A 103 -14.00 11.59 -11.33
CA PRO A 103 -14.94 11.26 -12.40
C PRO A 103 -15.04 9.74 -12.58
N VAL A 104 -15.55 9.04 -11.56
CA VAL A 104 -15.58 7.58 -11.48
C VAL A 104 -16.36 6.91 -12.61
N GLN A 105 -17.27 7.62 -13.28
CA GLN A 105 -17.99 7.16 -14.46
C GLN A 105 -17.07 6.85 -15.66
N ARG A 106 -15.85 7.41 -15.70
CA ARG A 106 -14.84 7.13 -16.72
C ARG A 106 -14.05 5.85 -16.44
N LEU A 107 -14.18 5.28 -15.25
CA LEU A 107 -13.44 4.08 -14.84
C LEU A 107 -14.15 2.80 -15.28
N LYS A 108 -13.37 1.73 -15.43
CA LYS A 108 -13.93 0.40 -15.67
C LYS A 108 -14.70 -0.06 -14.44
N ARG A 109 -15.84 -0.72 -14.63
CA ARG A 109 -16.66 -1.21 -13.51
C ARG A 109 -15.90 -2.16 -12.57
N SER A 110 -14.84 -2.79 -13.04
CA SER A 110 -13.98 -3.67 -12.24
C SER A 110 -12.88 -2.94 -11.45
N THR A 111 -12.72 -1.63 -11.56
CA THR A 111 -11.66 -0.89 -10.87
C THR A 111 -11.73 -1.10 -9.36
N LEU A 112 -10.57 -1.35 -8.76
CA LEU A 112 -10.38 -1.54 -7.33
C LEU A 112 -10.03 -0.21 -6.67
N PHE A 113 -10.82 0.20 -5.67
CA PHE A 113 -10.51 1.34 -4.83
C PHE A 113 -9.81 0.87 -3.56
N VAL A 114 -8.70 1.53 -3.25
CA VAL A 114 -7.88 1.24 -2.07
C VAL A 114 -7.66 2.52 -1.29
N ASP A 115 -7.77 2.47 0.03
CA ASP A 115 -7.26 3.53 0.91
C ASP A 115 -6.07 3.04 1.74
N VAL A 116 -5.24 4.00 2.16
CA VAL A 116 -4.11 3.78 3.08
C VAL A 116 -4.19 4.73 4.29
N LEU A 117 -5.40 5.11 4.71
CA LEU A 117 -5.56 6.01 5.85
C LEU A 117 -5.12 5.31 7.15
N SER A 118 -4.94 6.06 8.23
CA SER A 118 -4.59 5.45 9.53
C SER A 118 -5.81 4.95 10.33
N VAL A 119 -7.01 5.20 9.83
CA VAL A 119 -8.31 4.73 10.38
C VAL A 119 -9.07 3.98 9.29
N LYS A 120 -9.92 3.02 9.63
CA LYS A 120 -10.49 2.08 8.66
C LYS A 120 -12.01 2.08 8.57
N GLU A 121 -12.75 2.33 9.64
CA GLU A 121 -14.21 2.42 9.56
C GLU A 121 -14.67 3.62 8.71
N PHE A 122 -13.94 4.73 8.81
CA PHE A 122 -14.21 5.94 8.04
C PHE A 122 -14.10 5.73 6.50
N PRO A 123 -12.96 5.32 5.92
CA PRO A 123 -12.88 5.08 4.48
C PRO A 123 -13.81 3.97 4.01
N ARG A 124 -13.98 2.90 4.80
CA ARG A 124 -14.94 1.83 4.50
C ARG A 124 -16.34 2.39 4.29
N LYS A 125 -16.82 3.21 5.23
CA LYS A 125 -18.14 3.84 5.14
C LYS A 125 -18.24 4.76 3.93
N LEU A 126 -17.23 5.61 3.70
CA LEU A 126 -17.22 6.53 2.55
C LEU A 126 -17.29 5.78 1.22
N PHE A 127 -16.48 4.75 1.04
CA PHE A 127 -16.46 3.95 -0.18
C PHE A 127 -17.80 3.25 -0.41
N LEU A 128 -18.36 2.60 0.61
CA LEU A 128 -19.65 1.91 0.46
C LEU A 128 -20.82 2.87 0.21
N GLN A 129 -20.75 4.11 0.69
CA GLN A 129 -21.79 5.13 0.48
C GLN A 129 -21.70 5.82 -0.88
N HIS A 130 -20.50 6.07 -1.38
CA HIS A 130 -20.30 6.91 -2.57
C HIS A 130 -19.90 6.15 -3.82
N LEU A 131 -19.25 4.99 -3.71
CA LEU A 131 -18.87 4.20 -4.87
C LEU A 131 -20.02 3.27 -5.29
N PRO A 132 -20.38 3.26 -6.59
CA PRO A 132 -21.28 2.26 -7.15
C PRO A 132 -20.93 0.83 -6.73
N SER A 133 -21.95 0.01 -6.49
CA SER A 133 -21.81 -1.36 -5.96
C SER A 133 -20.96 -2.29 -6.81
N TYR A 134 -20.79 -1.95 -8.09
CA TYR A 134 -19.98 -2.74 -9.02
C TYR A 134 -18.48 -2.52 -8.86
N PHE A 135 -17.98 -1.49 -8.17
CA PHE A 135 -16.53 -1.29 -7.92
C PHE A 135 -16.04 -2.12 -6.74
N ASP A 136 -14.79 -2.58 -6.80
CA ASP A 136 -14.15 -3.25 -5.66
C ASP A 136 -13.62 -2.23 -4.65
N VAL A 137 -13.56 -2.66 -3.39
CA VAL A 137 -13.11 -1.88 -2.24
C VAL A 137 -12.22 -2.75 -1.37
N LEU A 138 -11.00 -2.27 -1.15
CA LEU A 138 -10.02 -2.84 -0.23
C LEU A 138 -9.57 -1.73 0.72
N CYS A 139 -9.80 -1.89 2.01
CA CYS A 139 -9.29 -0.93 2.99
C CYS A 139 -7.95 -1.44 3.50
N THR A 140 -6.92 -0.59 3.52
CA THR A 140 -5.58 -1.00 3.96
C THR A 140 -4.96 0.01 4.91
N HIS A 141 -3.97 -0.45 5.66
CA HIS A 141 -3.13 0.40 6.47
C HIS A 141 -1.73 -0.24 6.59
N PRO A 142 -0.75 0.25 5.80
CA PRO A 142 0.65 0.03 6.12
C PRO A 142 0.92 0.67 7.49
N MET A 143 1.25 -0.13 8.50
CA MET A 143 1.55 0.36 9.87
C MET A 143 2.96 0.99 9.95
N PHE A 144 3.40 1.59 8.86
CA PHE A 144 4.72 2.14 8.64
C PHE A 144 4.64 3.31 7.65
N GLY A 145 5.63 4.20 7.72
CA GLY A 145 5.72 5.44 6.95
C GLY A 145 7.09 5.60 6.27
N PRO A 146 7.33 6.76 5.64
CA PRO A 146 8.60 7.07 5.01
C PRO A 146 9.78 6.88 5.96
N GLU A 147 9.64 7.25 7.24
CA GLU A 147 10.69 7.09 8.23
C GLU A 147 10.88 5.65 8.75
N SER A 148 9.83 4.81 8.85
CA SER A 148 9.90 3.49 9.53
C SER A 148 10.11 2.39 8.52
N GLY A 149 9.66 2.61 7.30
CA GLY A 149 9.92 1.74 6.16
C GLY A 149 11.10 2.19 5.31
N LYS A 150 11.93 3.18 5.72
CA LYS A 150 13.06 3.67 4.91
C LYS A 150 14.08 2.59 4.56
N ASN A 151 14.25 1.61 5.46
CA ASN A 151 15.20 0.51 5.32
C ASN A 151 14.56 -0.79 4.78
N GLY A 152 13.35 -0.69 4.20
CA GLY A 152 12.57 -1.83 3.72
C GLY A 152 11.38 -2.15 4.62
N TRP A 153 10.48 -3.01 4.14
CA TRP A 153 9.19 -3.29 4.80
C TRP A 153 9.13 -4.69 5.43
N LYS A 154 10.25 -5.42 5.44
CA LYS A 154 10.32 -6.78 5.97
C LYS A 154 9.92 -6.81 7.45
N GLY A 155 8.91 -7.62 7.75
CA GLY A 155 8.36 -7.78 9.10
C GLY A 155 7.49 -6.62 9.57
N LEU A 156 7.34 -5.55 8.78
CA LEU A 156 6.45 -4.45 9.14
C LEU A 156 4.98 -4.86 8.90
N PRO A 157 4.05 -4.58 9.82
CA PRO A 157 2.65 -4.96 9.64
C PRO A 157 1.99 -4.19 8.50
N PHE A 158 1.30 -4.91 7.63
CA PHE A 158 0.40 -4.37 6.63
C PHE A 158 -1.00 -4.93 6.88
N VAL A 159 -1.90 -4.08 7.36
CA VAL A 159 -3.26 -4.47 7.69
C VAL A 159 -4.17 -4.27 6.48
N TYR A 160 -5.09 -5.19 6.23
CA TYR A 160 -6.07 -5.06 5.16
C TYR A 160 -7.42 -5.72 5.48
N ASP A 161 -8.47 -5.18 4.87
CA ASP A 161 -9.85 -5.70 4.89
C ASP A 161 -10.39 -5.72 3.45
N LYS A 162 -10.72 -6.91 2.93
CA LYS A 162 -11.36 -7.10 1.61
C LYS A 162 -12.85 -6.76 1.68
N VAL A 163 -13.16 -5.49 1.94
CA VAL A 163 -14.53 -4.96 2.19
C VAL A 163 -15.54 -5.37 1.12
N ARG A 164 -15.17 -5.26 -0.15
CA ARG A 164 -16.02 -5.65 -1.29
C ARG A 164 -15.14 -6.02 -2.48
N VAL A 165 -14.96 -7.31 -2.73
CA VAL A 165 -14.27 -7.79 -3.94
C VAL A 165 -15.19 -8.74 -4.70
N GLY A 166 -15.39 -8.48 -5.99
CA GLY A 166 -16.19 -9.34 -6.85
C GLY A 166 -15.61 -10.75 -6.96
N ARG A 167 -16.48 -11.75 -7.09
CA ARG A 167 -16.10 -13.17 -7.05
C ARG A 167 -15.44 -13.70 -8.32
N ASP A 168 -15.41 -12.91 -9.39
CA ASP A 168 -14.75 -13.34 -10.60
C ASP A 168 -13.23 -13.41 -10.40
N GLU A 169 -12.59 -14.31 -11.14
CA GLU A 169 -11.15 -14.58 -11.02
C GLU A 169 -10.32 -13.33 -11.31
N SER A 170 -10.75 -12.49 -12.26
CA SER A 170 -10.02 -11.28 -12.64
C SER A 170 -9.95 -10.23 -11.52
N ARG A 171 -11.03 -10.09 -10.75
CA ARG A 171 -11.14 -9.13 -9.63
C ARG A 171 -10.39 -9.63 -8.41
N THR A 172 -10.52 -10.93 -8.12
CA THR A 172 -9.76 -11.58 -7.06
C THR A 172 -8.26 -11.48 -7.34
N SER A 173 -7.84 -11.83 -8.57
CA SER A 173 -6.44 -11.72 -9.02
C SER A 173 -5.92 -10.28 -8.93
N ARG A 174 -6.71 -9.27 -9.34
CA ARG A 174 -6.30 -7.86 -9.22
C ARG A 174 -6.07 -7.45 -7.77
N CYS A 175 -6.97 -7.83 -6.87
CA CYS A 175 -6.84 -7.57 -5.44
C CYS A 175 -5.60 -8.24 -4.86
N ASP A 176 -5.40 -9.51 -5.17
CA ASP A 176 -4.27 -10.30 -4.65
C ASP A 176 -2.93 -9.81 -5.22
N GLN A 177 -2.89 -9.40 -6.49
CA GLN A 177 -1.71 -8.77 -7.10
C GLN A 177 -1.34 -7.43 -6.46
N PHE A 178 -2.33 -6.64 -6.04
CA PHE A 178 -2.06 -5.40 -5.31
C PHE A 178 -1.48 -5.71 -3.92
N LEU A 179 -2.07 -6.67 -3.19
CA LEU A 179 -1.57 -7.12 -1.89
C LEU A 179 -0.16 -7.75 -1.97
N ASP A 180 0.13 -8.45 -3.08
CA ASP A 180 1.40 -9.10 -3.34
C ASP A 180 2.59 -8.12 -3.43
N ILE A 181 2.34 -6.84 -3.75
CA ILE A 181 3.36 -5.78 -3.68
C ILE A 181 3.94 -5.71 -2.26
N PHE A 182 3.07 -5.72 -1.25
CA PHE A 182 3.47 -5.63 0.16
C PHE A 182 4.00 -6.98 0.66
N ALA A 183 3.36 -8.08 0.28
CA ALA A 183 3.82 -9.41 0.67
C ALA A 183 5.24 -9.72 0.12
N SER A 184 5.52 -9.32 -1.12
CA SER A 184 6.83 -9.50 -1.76
C SER A 184 7.93 -8.62 -1.14
N GLU A 185 7.58 -7.51 -0.48
CA GLU A 185 8.50 -6.73 0.36
C GLU A 185 8.74 -7.34 1.75
N GLY A 186 8.11 -8.48 2.03
CA GLY A 186 8.23 -9.20 3.28
C GLY A 186 7.39 -8.61 4.42
N CYS A 187 6.38 -7.79 4.12
CA CYS A 187 5.45 -7.29 5.13
C CYS A 187 4.80 -8.46 5.88
N GLN A 188 4.51 -8.24 7.17
CA GLN A 188 3.59 -9.11 7.90
C GLN A 188 2.16 -8.77 7.48
N MET A 189 1.60 -9.58 6.59
CA MET A 189 0.24 -9.39 6.06
C MET A 189 -0.79 -9.79 7.12
N VAL A 190 -1.62 -8.84 7.56
CA VAL A 190 -2.62 -9.06 8.62
C VAL A 190 -4.02 -8.73 8.09
N GLU A 191 -4.82 -9.76 7.84
CA GLU A 191 -6.23 -9.58 7.48
C GLU A 191 -7.08 -9.42 8.74
N MET A 192 -7.84 -8.34 8.84
CA MET A 192 -8.81 -8.10 9.91
C MET A 192 -9.86 -7.09 9.47
N SER A 193 -11.02 -7.07 10.12
CA SER A 193 -12.07 -6.11 9.77
C SER A 193 -11.66 -4.67 10.10
N CYS A 194 -12.21 -3.70 9.36
CA CYS A 194 -12.02 -2.28 9.66
C CYS A 194 -12.37 -1.90 11.12
N ALA A 195 -13.37 -2.56 11.71
CA ALA A 195 -13.79 -2.30 13.09
C ALA A 195 -12.79 -2.85 14.11
N GLU A 196 -12.28 -4.07 13.90
CA GLU A 196 -11.22 -4.65 14.74
C GLU A 196 -9.94 -3.82 14.65
N HIS A 197 -9.57 -3.38 13.44
CA HIS A 197 -8.44 -2.49 13.25
C HIS A 197 -8.60 -1.21 14.10
N ASP A 198 -9.71 -0.49 13.98
CA ASP A 198 -9.88 0.79 14.68
C ASP A 198 -9.95 0.60 16.20
N TRP A 199 -10.49 -0.54 16.68
CA TRP A 199 -10.41 -0.95 18.07
C TRP A 199 -8.95 -1.08 18.54
N HIS A 200 -8.11 -1.82 17.79
CA HIS A 200 -6.70 -2.01 18.12
C HIS A 200 -5.90 -0.71 18.01
N ALA A 201 -6.14 0.09 16.98
CA ALA A 201 -5.44 1.33 16.70
C ALA A 201 -5.75 2.42 17.75
N ALA A 202 -6.98 2.48 18.27
CA ALA A 202 -7.35 3.37 19.36
C ALA A 202 -6.53 3.11 20.63
N GLY A 203 -6.30 1.83 20.96
CA GLY A 203 -5.53 1.43 22.15
C GLY A 203 -4.01 1.43 21.98
N SER A 204 -3.50 1.58 20.76
CA SER A 204 -2.06 1.50 20.47
C SER A 204 -1.57 2.75 19.75
N GLN A 205 -1.86 2.86 18.45
CA GLN A 205 -1.41 3.93 17.60
C GLN A 205 -1.85 5.31 18.10
N PHE A 206 -3.11 5.50 18.48
CA PHE A 206 -3.58 6.81 18.96
C PHE A 206 -2.82 7.28 20.20
N ILE A 207 -2.55 6.38 21.14
CA ILE A 207 -1.78 6.67 22.36
C ILE A 207 -0.35 7.05 21.98
N THR A 208 0.32 6.24 21.15
CA THR A 208 1.69 6.51 20.71
C THR A 208 1.82 7.86 19.99
N HIS A 209 0.90 8.17 19.07
CA HIS A 209 0.90 9.44 18.35
C HIS A 209 0.63 10.64 19.26
N THR A 210 -0.28 10.50 20.22
CA THR A 210 -0.59 11.58 21.17
C THR A 210 0.58 11.86 22.08
N THR A 211 1.22 10.81 22.61
CA THR A 211 2.42 10.94 23.45
C THR A 211 3.57 11.56 22.67
N GLY A 212 3.86 11.09 21.44
CA GLY A 212 4.92 11.66 20.60
C GLY A 212 4.73 13.15 20.32
N ARG A 213 3.53 13.56 19.91
CA ARG A 213 3.20 14.98 19.67
C ARG A 213 3.26 15.84 20.93
N PHE A 214 2.93 15.25 22.08
CA PHE A 214 3.06 15.95 23.35
C PHE A 214 4.53 16.17 23.70
N LEU A 215 5.39 15.15 23.53
CA LEU A 215 6.83 15.25 23.77
C LEU A 215 7.52 16.23 22.81
N GLU A 216 7.14 16.24 21.53
CA GLU A 216 7.66 17.18 20.52
C GLU A 216 7.40 18.64 20.94
N LYS A 217 6.21 18.93 21.48
CA LYS A 217 5.86 20.28 21.96
C LYS A 217 6.61 20.71 23.23
N LEU A 218 7.22 19.77 23.95
CA LEU A 218 7.99 20.08 25.15
C LEU A 218 9.43 20.48 24.82
N GLU A 219 9.86 20.41 23.55
CA GLU A 219 11.21 20.76 23.09
C GLU A 219 12.29 20.12 23.98
N LEU A 220 12.13 18.81 24.24
CA LEU A 220 12.98 18.07 25.16
C LEU A 220 14.44 18.09 24.70
N GLU A 221 15.33 18.54 25.58
CA GLU A 221 16.77 18.54 25.36
C GLU A 221 17.46 17.43 26.15
N ALA A 222 18.57 16.93 25.61
CA ALA A 222 19.44 16.00 26.31
C ALA A 222 20.11 16.69 27.51
N THR A 223 20.28 15.96 28.60
CA THR A 223 20.92 16.46 29.82
C THR A 223 22.08 15.56 30.26
N PRO A 224 23.02 16.05 31.08
CA PRO A 224 24.12 15.24 31.58
C PRO A 224 23.71 14.06 32.49
N ILE A 225 22.43 13.98 32.90
CA ILE A 225 21.90 12.98 33.84
C ILE A 225 20.71 12.21 33.25
N ASP A 226 20.63 12.12 31.93
CA ASP A 226 19.56 11.41 31.24
C ASP A 226 19.46 9.96 31.71
N THR A 227 18.22 9.55 32.02
CA THR A 227 17.93 8.14 32.28
C THR A 227 17.73 7.41 30.96
N LYS A 228 17.90 6.08 30.95
CA LYS A 228 17.59 5.26 29.76
C LYS A 228 16.14 5.43 29.25
N GLY A 229 15.21 5.67 30.17
CA GLY A 229 13.83 6.00 29.81
C GLY A 229 13.72 7.34 29.08
N TYR A 230 14.44 8.37 29.55
CA TYR A 230 14.45 9.69 28.92
C TYR A 230 15.18 9.70 27.57
N GLU A 231 16.30 8.99 27.44
CA GLU A 231 16.96 8.77 26.14
C GLU A 231 16.00 8.19 25.09
N THR A 232 15.15 7.24 25.51
CA THR A 232 14.12 6.65 24.64
C THR A 232 13.06 7.68 24.26
N LEU A 233 12.65 8.55 25.19
CA LEU A 233 11.68 9.62 24.90
C LEU A 233 12.24 10.70 23.95
N LEU A 234 13.54 11.01 24.05
CA LEU A 234 14.23 11.91 23.13
C LEU A 234 14.29 11.32 21.71
N SER A 235 14.56 10.02 21.57
CA SER A 235 14.50 9.36 20.25
C SER A 235 13.06 9.28 19.72
N PHE A 236 12.05 9.17 20.58
CA PHE A 236 10.64 9.29 20.21
C PHE A 236 10.28 10.64 19.57
N GLY A 237 10.88 11.75 20.01
CA GLY A 237 10.65 13.09 19.44
C GLY A 237 11.35 13.34 18.10
N GLY A 238 12.50 12.69 17.87
CA GLY A 238 13.34 12.90 16.66
C GLY A 238 13.21 11.86 15.55
N GLU A 239 12.96 10.58 15.87
CA GLU A 239 12.96 9.47 14.89
C GLU A 239 11.57 9.02 14.42
N TYR A 240 10.50 9.49 15.08
CA TYR A 240 9.11 9.07 14.82
C TYR A 240 8.25 10.21 14.25
N CYS A 241 8.85 11.05 13.40
CA CYS A 241 8.14 12.05 12.62
C CYS A 241 7.24 11.34 11.58
N TRP A 242 6.00 11.01 11.99
CA TRP A 242 5.01 10.34 11.14
C TRP A 242 3.99 11.33 10.57
N ARG A 243 4.31 11.89 9.39
CA ARG A 243 3.45 12.06 8.19
C ARG A 243 4.17 12.86 7.10
#